data_AF-A0A1S8Q9C9-F1
#
_entry.id   AF-A0A1S8Q9C9-F1
#
_cell.length_a   1.000
_cell.length_b   1.000
_cell.length_c   1.000
_cell.angle_alpha   90.00
_cell.angle_beta   90.00
_cell.angle_gamma   90.00
#
_symmetry.space_group_name_H-M   'P 1'
#
loop_
_entity.id
_entity.type
_entity.pdbx_description
1 polymer ?
#
loop_
_entity_poly.entity_id
_entity_poly.type
_entity_poly.pdbx_seq_one_letter_code
_entity_poly.pdbx_strand_id
1 'polypeptide(L)'
;MTQIVKRGFVPSDEIEFNEENLTLLKKAQKDIYYLINHGYSIDKSVEFVGNHLLFSARQRLALKRGISSYNDIISREKRKILDTYENSTLHIDGLNIIITLEVALSNSTLIKCMDGTLRDLAGLRGTYKLIDKTDTAIDLIGKRLDEMKIRKAIFYLDSPVSNTGRLKSRILEILHKYNFDIEVILIPNADVILNKLDYVVTSDGIILNTCESWINLAYEIVEEELPNTSYIDFEIRF
;
A
#
# COMPACT_ATOMS: atom_id res chain seq x y z
N MET A 1 10.84 28.02 -8.06
CA MET A 1 9.55 27.31 -8.01
C MET A 1 9.84 25.84 -7.76
N THR A 2 9.31 25.28 -6.68
CA THR A 2 9.41 23.84 -6.41
C THR A 2 8.67 23.10 -7.53
N GLN A 3 9.35 22.13 -8.15
CA GLN A 3 8.75 21.32 -9.22
C GLN A 3 7.63 20.47 -8.60
N ILE A 4 6.39 20.68 -9.06
CA ILE A 4 5.24 19.85 -8.65
C ILE A 4 5.39 18.49 -9.33
N VAL A 5 5.59 17.43 -8.55
CA VAL A 5 5.69 16.06 -9.05
C VAL A 5 4.41 15.30 -8.68
N LYS A 6 3.89 14.52 -9.63
CA LYS A 6 2.76 13.60 -9.39
C LYS A 6 3.28 12.16 -9.35
N ARG A 7 3.40 11.57 -8.16
CA ARG A 7 3.85 10.17 -8.00
C ARG A 7 2.83 9.23 -8.63
N GLY A 8 3.29 8.30 -9.46
CA GLY A 8 2.43 7.24 -9.99
C GLY A 8 1.48 7.66 -11.10
N PHE A 9 1.45 8.95 -11.47
CA PHE A 9 0.64 9.46 -12.57
C PHE A 9 1.14 8.90 -13.91
N VAL A 10 0.24 8.27 -14.64
CA VAL A 10 0.49 7.78 -15.99
C VAL A 10 -0.69 8.21 -16.87
N PRO A 11 -0.49 9.01 -17.93
CA PRO A 11 -1.59 9.54 -18.75
C PRO A 11 -2.49 8.45 -19.36
N SER A 12 -1.95 7.27 -19.64
CA SER A 12 -2.74 6.16 -20.19
C SER A 12 -3.81 5.65 -19.22
N ASP A 13 -3.71 5.95 -17.92
CA ASP A 13 -4.68 5.50 -16.91
C ASP A 13 -6.09 5.97 -17.19
N GLU A 14 -6.23 7.17 -17.77
CA GLU A 14 -7.54 7.71 -18.16
C GLU A 14 -8.25 6.82 -19.19
N ILE A 15 -7.49 6.09 -20.01
CA ILE A 15 -8.01 5.15 -21.01
C ILE A 15 -8.06 3.75 -20.41
N GLU A 16 -6.97 3.29 -19.79
CA GLU A 16 -6.81 1.95 -19.23
C GLU A 16 -7.79 1.64 -18.09
N PHE A 17 -8.28 2.67 -17.40
CA PHE A 17 -9.23 2.57 -16.29
C PHE A 17 -10.48 3.43 -16.49
N ASN A 18 -10.89 3.63 -17.75
CA ASN A 18 -12.22 4.18 -18.06
C ASN A 18 -13.36 3.20 -17.70
N GLU A 19 -14.61 3.65 -17.76
CA GLU A 19 -15.78 2.85 -17.34
C GLU A 19 -15.90 1.49 -18.07
N GLU A 20 -15.61 1.45 -19.37
CA GLU A 20 -15.65 0.22 -20.17
C GLU A 20 -14.58 -0.78 -19.70
N ASN A 21 -13.34 -0.32 -19.55
CA ASN A 21 -12.24 -1.15 -19.09
C ASN A 21 -12.40 -1.57 -17.63
N LEU A 22 -12.99 -0.73 -16.78
CA LEU A 22 -13.34 -1.11 -15.41
C LEU A 22 -14.35 -2.26 -15.38
N THR A 23 -15.33 -2.26 -16.29
CA THR A 23 -16.28 -3.35 -16.43
C THR A 23 -15.57 -4.66 -16.83
N LEU A 24 -14.61 -4.59 -17.76
CA LEU A 24 -13.78 -5.74 -18.14
C LEU A 24 -12.89 -6.21 -17.00
N LEU A 25 -12.28 -5.31 -16.24
CA LEU A 25 -11.45 -5.62 -15.08
C LEU A 25 -12.28 -6.32 -14.00
N LYS A 26 -13.53 -5.94 -13.78
CA LYS A 26 -14.45 -6.62 -12.86
C LYS A 26 -14.82 -8.03 -13.33
N LYS A 27 -14.94 -8.26 -14.64
CA LYS A 27 -15.11 -9.61 -15.18
C LYS A 27 -13.86 -10.46 -14.94
N ALA A 28 -12.70 -9.92 -15.31
CA ALA A 28 -11.41 -10.58 -15.11
C ALA A 28 -11.13 -10.90 -13.66
N GLN A 29 -11.52 -10.01 -12.74
CA GLN A 29 -11.42 -10.23 -11.32
C GLN A 29 -12.12 -11.52 -10.89
N LYS A 30 -13.33 -11.79 -11.38
CA LYS A 30 -14.08 -13.01 -11.06
C LYS A 30 -13.38 -14.26 -11.60
N ASP A 31 -12.90 -14.19 -12.83
CA ASP A 31 -12.19 -15.30 -13.48
C ASP A 31 -10.89 -15.63 -12.76
N ILE A 32 -10.08 -14.61 -12.43
CA ILE A 32 -8.82 -14.77 -11.70
C ILE A 32 -9.09 -15.27 -10.28
N TYR A 33 -10.08 -14.70 -9.59
CA TYR A 33 -10.48 -15.15 -8.25
C TYR A 33 -10.90 -16.62 -8.26
N TYR A 34 -11.67 -17.07 -9.26
CA TYR A 34 -12.00 -18.48 -9.42
C TYR A 34 -10.74 -19.33 -9.55
N LEU A 35 -9.83 -18.98 -10.47
CA LEU A 35 -8.61 -19.74 -10.74
C LEU A 35 -7.71 -19.85 -9.50
N ILE A 36 -7.42 -18.75 -8.81
CA ILE A 36 -6.50 -18.81 -7.65
C ILE A 36 -7.07 -19.63 -6.49
N ASN A 37 -8.38 -19.66 -6.32
CA ASN A 37 -9.03 -20.51 -5.32
C ASN A 37 -9.07 -22.00 -5.71
N HIS A 38 -8.74 -22.33 -6.96
CA HIS A 38 -8.55 -23.71 -7.44
C HIS A 38 -7.07 -24.11 -7.56
N GLY A 39 -6.17 -23.36 -6.91
CA GLY A 39 -4.75 -23.70 -6.81
C GLY A 39 -3.88 -23.21 -7.96
N TYR A 40 -4.42 -22.40 -8.87
CA TYR A 40 -3.61 -21.73 -9.90
C TYR A 40 -2.85 -20.55 -9.30
N SER A 41 -1.61 -20.30 -9.76
CA SER A 41 -0.84 -19.14 -9.27
C SER A 41 -1.44 -17.83 -9.78
N ILE A 42 -1.39 -16.77 -8.95
CA ILE A 42 -1.89 -15.44 -9.31
C ILE A 42 -1.27 -14.93 -10.62
N ASP A 43 0.04 -15.12 -10.80
CA ASP A 43 0.78 -14.67 -11.98
C ASP A 43 0.25 -15.32 -13.26
N LYS A 44 0.08 -16.65 -13.25
CA LYS A 44 -0.42 -17.38 -14.42
C LYS A 44 -1.88 -17.07 -14.70
N SER A 45 -2.70 -16.89 -13.66
CA SER A 45 -4.11 -16.53 -13.79
C SER A 45 -4.26 -15.14 -14.42
N VAL A 46 -3.51 -14.14 -13.94
CA VAL A 46 -3.50 -12.78 -14.50
C VAL A 46 -2.95 -12.77 -15.93
N GLU A 47 -1.91 -13.55 -16.21
CA GLU A 47 -1.36 -13.68 -17.56
C GLU A 47 -2.41 -14.25 -18.53
N PHE A 48 -3.02 -15.37 -18.16
CA PHE A 48 -4.00 -16.09 -18.98
C PHE A 48 -5.24 -15.23 -19.27
N VAL A 49 -5.89 -14.71 -18.22
CA VAL A 49 -7.10 -13.89 -18.35
C VAL A 49 -6.78 -12.55 -19.02
N GLY A 50 -5.65 -11.94 -18.67
CA GLY A 50 -5.21 -10.70 -19.31
C GLY A 50 -4.90 -10.87 -20.80
N ASN A 51 -4.38 -12.02 -21.22
CA ASN A 51 -4.14 -12.30 -22.65
C ASN A 51 -5.47 -12.43 -23.41
N HIS A 52 -6.45 -13.09 -22.82
CA HIS A 52 -7.77 -13.24 -23.41
C HIS A 52 -8.49 -11.88 -23.60
N LEU A 53 -8.36 -10.99 -22.61
CA LEU A 53 -9.01 -9.66 -22.62
C LEU A 53 -8.11 -8.53 -23.17
N LEU A 54 -6.92 -8.89 -23.70
CA LEU A 54 -5.94 -7.94 -24.26
C LEU A 54 -5.52 -6.81 -23.31
N PHE A 55 -5.42 -7.10 -22.01
CA PHE A 55 -5.06 -6.11 -21.01
C PHE A 55 -3.60 -5.66 -21.10
N SER A 56 -3.40 -4.37 -20.81
CA SER A 56 -2.08 -3.78 -20.69
C SER A 56 -1.30 -4.32 -19.49
N ALA A 57 0.01 -4.08 -19.46
CA ALA A 57 0.83 -4.40 -18.30
C ALA A 57 0.35 -3.69 -17.02
N ARG A 58 -0.23 -2.49 -17.17
CA ARG A 58 -0.70 -1.68 -16.05
C ARG A 58 -2.00 -2.21 -15.44
N GLN A 59 -2.96 -2.59 -16.29
CA GLN A 59 -4.17 -3.30 -15.89
C GLN A 59 -3.86 -4.65 -15.22
N ARG A 60 -2.91 -5.41 -15.77
CA ARG A 60 -2.45 -6.68 -15.17
C ARG A 60 -1.80 -6.47 -13.80
N LEU A 61 -1.00 -5.42 -13.64
CA LEU A 61 -0.43 -5.05 -12.35
C LEU A 61 -1.53 -4.74 -11.33
N ALA A 62 -2.57 -3.99 -11.74
CA ALA A 62 -3.72 -3.69 -10.89
C ALA A 62 -4.45 -4.97 -10.44
N LEU A 63 -4.71 -5.91 -11.36
CA LEU A 63 -5.32 -7.20 -11.03
C LEU A 63 -4.43 -8.04 -10.09
N LYS A 64 -3.13 -8.14 -10.40
CA LYS A 64 -2.17 -8.90 -9.59
C LYS A 64 -2.07 -8.36 -8.16
N ARG A 65 -2.09 -7.03 -8.00
CA ARG A 65 -2.06 -6.40 -6.67
C ARG A 65 -3.43 -6.38 -5.99
N GLY A 66 -4.53 -6.29 -6.73
CA GLY A 66 -5.86 -6.11 -6.16
C GLY A 66 -6.55 -7.39 -5.69
N ILE A 67 -6.17 -8.54 -6.26
CA ILE A 67 -6.88 -9.81 -6.10
C ILE A 67 -6.13 -10.72 -5.12
N SER A 68 -6.87 -11.42 -4.26
CA SER A 68 -6.30 -12.39 -3.32
C SER A 68 -7.25 -13.58 -3.14
N SER A 69 -6.71 -14.73 -2.72
CA SER A 69 -7.53 -15.92 -2.51
C SER A 69 -8.48 -15.74 -1.32
N TYR A 70 -9.54 -16.53 -1.27
CA TYR A 70 -10.48 -16.54 -0.14
C TYR A 70 -9.76 -16.84 1.18
N ASN A 71 -8.86 -17.83 1.17
CA ASN A 71 -8.10 -18.22 2.34
C ASN A 71 -7.18 -17.09 2.82
N ASP A 72 -6.51 -16.39 1.90
CA ASP A 72 -5.67 -15.23 2.24
C ASP A 72 -6.51 -14.12 2.87
N ILE A 73 -7.66 -13.78 2.29
CA ILE A 73 -8.54 -12.71 2.79
C ILE A 73 -9.00 -13.03 4.22
N ILE A 74 -9.52 -14.23 4.47
CA ILE A 74 -9.96 -14.64 5.82
C ILE A 74 -8.78 -14.63 6.81
N SER A 75 -7.63 -15.12 6.37
CA SER A 75 -6.42 -15.17 7.18
C SER A 75 -5.97 -13.76 7.58
N ARG A 76 -6.04 -12.80 6.65
CA ARG A 76 -5.74 -11.38 6.90
C ARG A 76 -6.74 -10.75 7.84
N GLU A 77 -8.04 -10.91 7.60
CA GLU A 77 -9.09 -10.34 8.45
C GLU A 77 -8.97 -10.79 9.91
N LYS A 78 -8.64 -12.07 10.17
CA LYS A 78 -8.41 -12.58 11.53
C LYS A 78 -7.24 -11.94 12.27
N ARG A 79 -6.27 -11.39 11.54
CA ARG A 79 -5.04 -10.77 12.07
C ARG A 79 -5.07 -9.25 12.06
N LYS A 80 -6.15 -8.66 11.53
CA LYS A 80 -6.30 -7.21 11.42
C LYS A 80 -6.59 -6.60 12.79
N ILE A 81 -5.85 -5.57 13.14
CA ILE A 81 -6.05 -4.76 14.34
C ILE A 81 -6.86 -3.53 13.96
N LEU A 82 -7.92 -3.26 14.73
CA LEU A 82 -8.83 -2.12 14.50
C LEU A 82 -8.67 -1.02 15.55
N ASP A 83 -8.46 -1.37 16.82
CA ASP A 83 -8.52 -0.42 17.93
C ASP A 83 -7.57 -0.75 19.11
N THR A 84 -6.87 -1.90 19.08
CA THR A 84 -6.03 -2.36 20.20
C THR A 84 -4.56 -1.92 20.10
N TYR A 85 -4.30 -0.68 19.67
CA TYR A 85 -2.96 -0.14 19.43
C TYR A 85 -2.44 0.86 20.50
N GLU A 86 -3.24 1.24 21.50
CA GLU A 86 -2.80 2.17 22.54
C GLU A 86 -1.59 1.59 23.32
N ASN A 87 -0.56 2.43 23.55
CA ASN A 87 0.70 2.06 24.23
C ASN A 87 1.50 0.92 23.55
N SER A 88 1.18 0.57 22.30
CA SER A 88 1.86 -0.47 21.53
C SER A 88 3.10 0.05 20.78
N THR A 89 3.90 -0.86 20.21
CA THR A 89 4.96 -0.53 19.26
C THR A 89 4.53 -0.95 17.87
N LEU A 90 4.47 -0.01 16.95
CA LEU A 90 4.10 -0.26 15.56
C LEU A 90 5.34 -0.46 14.69
N HIS A 91 5.26 -1.45 13.81
CA HIS A 91 6.30 -1.82 12.87
C HIS A 91 5.89 -1.45 11.46
N ILE A 92 6.48 -0.39 10.91
CA ILE A 92 5.97 0.29 9.72
C ILE A 92 6.83 -0.05 8.51
N ASP A 93 6.19 -0.56 7.45
CA ASP A 93 6.75 -0.64 6.12
C ASP A 93 6.79 0.77 5.49
N GLY A 94 7.92 1.46 5.71
CA GLY A 94 7.99 2.90 5.49
C GLY A 94 7.86 3.31 4.03
N LEU A 95 8.49 2.58 3.11
CA LEU A 95 8.37 2.89 1.67
C LEU A 95 6.96 2.64 1.17
N ASN A 96 6.35 1.52 1.57
CA ASN A 96 4.99 1.15 1.15
C ASN A 96 3.96 2.22 1.52
N ILE A 97 3.92 2.65 2.79
CA ILE A 97 2.95 3.65 3.24
C ILE A 97 3.22 5.03 2.65
N ILE A 98 4.48 5.49 2.64
CA ILE A 98 4.82 6.82 2.14
C ILE A 98 4.51 6.94 0.65
N ILE A 99 4.81 5.93 -0.15
CA ILE A 99 4.51 5.95 -1.59
C ILE A 99 3.00 5.93 -1.82
N THR A 100 2.26 5.12 -1.06
CA THR A 100 0.79 5.05 -1.18
C THR A 100 0.16 6.43 -0.91
N LEU A 101 0.59 7.12 0.15
CA LEU A 101 0.10 8.47 0.47
C LEU A 101 0.60 9.53 -0.53
N GLU A 102 1.83 9.43 -1.03
CA GLU A 102 2.33 10.30 -2.11
C GLU A 102 1.48 10.19 -3.38
N VAL A 103 1.02 8.98 -3.72
CA VAL A 103 0.14 8.70 -4.86
C VAL A 103 -1.25 9.28 -4.62
N ALA A 104 -1.81 9.09 -3.40
CA ALA A 104 -3.08 9.70 -2.99
C ALA A 104 -3.04 11.23 -3.13
N LEU A 105 -2.03 11.87 -2.53
CA LEU A 105 -1.81 13.33 -2.59
C LEU A 105 -1.50 13.84 -4.01
N SER A 106 -1.10 12.95 -4.92
CA SER A 106 -0.87 13.26 -6.33
C SER A 106 -2.13 13.10 -7.20
N ASN A 107 -3.27 12.70 -6.61
CA ASN A 107 -4.49 12.30 -7.33
C ASN A 107 -4.17 11.31 -8.46
N SER A 108 -3.29 10.36 -8.16
CA SER A 108 -2.87 9.32 -9.10
C SER A 108 -3.53 7.99 -8.75
N THR A 109 -3.52 7.06 -9.70
CA THR A 109 -4.28 5.82 -9.61
C THR A 109 -3.88 4.98 -8.39
N LEU A 110 -4.85 4.78 -7.50
CA LEU A 110 -4.83 3.82 -6.40
C LEU A 110 -5.82 2.70 -6.67
N ILE A 111 -5.56 1.53 -6.09
CA ILE A 111 -6.49 0.41 -6.10
C ILE A 111 -6.92 0.12 -4.66
N LYS A 112 -8.23 -0.07 -4.45
CA LYS A 112 -8.77 -0.66 -3.23
C LYS A 112 -8.85 -2.16 -3.44
N CYS A 113 -8.07 -2.91 -2.69
CA CYS A 113 -7.89 -4.35 -2.87
C CYS A 113 -9.02 -5.15 -2.22
N MET A 114 -9.11 -6.44 -2.56
CA MET A 114 -10.10 -7.35 -1.96
C MET A 114 -9.97 -7.53 -0.44
N ASP A 115 -8.82 -7.19 0.15
CA ASP A 115 -8.55 -7.22 1.58
C ASP A 115 -8.76 -5.84 2.26
N GLY A 116 -9.36 -4.88 1.55
CA GLY A 116 -9.64 -3.53 2.04
C GLY A 116 -8.43 -2.60 2.08
N THR A 117 -7.24 -3.04 1.65
CA THR A 117 -6.04 -2.18 1.64
C THR A 117 -6.00 -1.29 0.40
N LEU A 118 -5.33 -0.13 0.51
CA LEU A 118 -4.97 0.70 -0.65
C LEU A 118 -3.57 0.35 -1.14
N ARG A 119 -3.42 0.16 -2.45
CA ARG A 119 -2.13 -0.07 -3.10
C ARG A 119 -1.96 0.87 -4.29
N ASP A 120 -0.73 1.30 -4.52
CA ASP A 120 -0.35 2.10 -5.68
C ASP A 120 -0.08 1.26 -6.94
N LEU A 121 0.15 1.92 -8.07
CA LEU A 121 0.73 1.32 -9.28
C LEU A 121 2.04 2.02 -9.68
N ALA A 122 2.66 2.77 -8.77
CA ALA A 122 3.83 3.60 -9.03
C ALA A 122 5.12 2.78 -9.08
N GLY A 123 5.20 1.68 -8.32
CA GLY A 123 6.24 0.64 -8.38
C GLY A 123 7.69 1.14 -8.42
N LEU A 124 8.45 0.95 -7.33
CA LEU A 124 9.86 1.37 -7.32
C LEU A 124 10.74 0.47 -8.20
N ARG A 125 11.40 1.05 -9.20
CA ARG A 125 12.49 0.39 -9.96
C ARG A 125 13.85 0.59 -9.26
N GLY A 126 13.91 0.33 -7.95
CA GLY A 126 15.13 0.50 -7.13
C GLY A 126 15.53 1.95 -6.82
N THR A 127 14.78 2.94 -7.32
CA THR A 127 15.06 4.36 -7.07
C THR A 127 13.86 5.06 -6.46
N TYR A 128 14.03 5.56 -5.23
CA TYR A 128 13.09 6.48 -4.60
C TYR A 128 13.64 7.91 -4.70
N LYS A 129 12.76 8.90 -4.82
CA LYS A 129 13.12 10.33 -4.82
C LYS A 129 12.04 11.08 -4.07
N LEU A 130 12.43 11.88 -3.09
CA LEU A 130 11.48 12.74 -2.38
C LEU A 130 10.82 13.73 -3.35
N ILE A 131 9.55 14.00 -3.13
CA ILE A 131 8.73 14.93 -3.90
C ILE A 131 8.09 15.97 -2.98
N ASP A 132 7.42 16.95 -3.56
CA ASP A 132 6.75 18.03 -2.83
C ASP A 132 5.60 17.55 -1.92
N LYS A 133 5.19 16.27 -2.02
CA LYS A 133 4.17 15.63 -1.17
C LYS A 133 4.77 14.79 -0.04
N THR A 134 6.07 14.48 -0.08
CA THR A 134 6.69 13.55 0.87
C THR A 134 6.54 14.04 2.31
N ASP A 135 6.75 15.33 2.54
CA ASP A 135 6.63 15.90 3.90
C ASP A 135 5.19 15.83 4.40
N THR A 136 4.20 16.16 3.56
CA THR A 136 2.78 16.03 3.89
C THR A 136 2.38 14.57 4.17
N ALA A 137 2.90 13.61 3.39
CA ALA A 137 2.64 12.20 3.63
C ALA A 137 3.18 11.74 5.00
N ILE A 138 4.40 12.17 5.37
CA ILE A 138 4.98 11.87 6.69
C ILE A 138 4.18 12.54 7.81
N ASP A 139 3.74 13.78 7.61
CA ASP A 139 2.93 14.53 8.57
C ASP A 139 1.59 13.85 8.87
N LEU A 140 0.90 13.37 7.82
CA LEU A 140 -0.36 12.63 7.95
C LEU A 140 -0.16 11.32 8.73
N ILE A 141 0.94 10.60 8.49
CA ILE A 141 1.31 9.41 9.27
C ILE A 141 1.51 9.81 10.74
N GLY A 142 2.30 10.86 11.00
CA GLY A 142 2.57 11.33 12.36
C GLY A 142 1.31 11.71 13.13
N LYS A 143 0.41 12.48 12.50
CA LYS A 143 -0.88 12.87 13.09
C LYS A 143 -1.69 11.65 13.49
N ARG A 144 -1.84 10.69 12.59
CA ARG A 144 -2.63 9.49 12.85
C ARG A 144 -2.02 8.62 13.95
N LEU A 145 -0.70 8.43 13.95
CA LEU A 145 -0.01 7.68 15.00
C LEU A 145 -0.14 8.33 16.38
N ASP A 146 -0.13 9.66 16.45
CA ASP A 146 -0.32 10.41 17.71
C ASP A 146 -1.75 10.24 18.26
N GLU A 147 -2.77 10.30 17.38
CA GLU A 147 -4.17 10.03 17.73
C GLU A 147 -4.39 8.59 18.22
N MET A 148 -3.63 7.64 17.66
CA MET A 148 -3.63 6.24 18.10
C MET A 148 -3.00 6.04 19.49
N LYS A 149 -2.32 7.05 20.05
CA LYS A 149 -1.65 7.00 21.37
C LYS A 149 -0.70 5.81 21.50
N ILE A 150 0.05 5.53 20.44
CA ILE A 150 1.06 4.47 20.46
C ILE A 150 2.23 4.87 21.36
N ARG A 151 3.02 3.89 21.80
CA ARG A 151 4.26 4.15 22.54
C ARG A 151 5.40 4.47 21.58
N LYS A 152 5.54 3.69 20.51
CA LYS A 152 6.71 3.75 19.61
C LYS A 152 6.36 3.39 18.17
N ALA A 153 6.90 4.13 17.22
CA ALA A 153 6.86 3.83 15.78
C ALA A 153 8.26 3.46 15.28
N ILE A 154 8.39 2.28 14.66
CA ILE A 154 9.64 1.82 14.03
C ILE A 154 9.42 1.71 12.53
N PHE A 155 10.02 2.62 11.77
CA PHE A 155 10.01 2.58 10.31
C PHE A 155 11.14 1.70 9.79
N TYR A 156 10.81 0.71 8.98
CA TYR A 156 11.77 -0.08 8.24
C TYR A 156 11.83 0.42 6.80
N LEU A 157 13.05 0.70 6.31
CA LEU A 157 13.29 1.13 4.94
C LEU A 157 14.38 0.25 4.30
N ASP A 158 14.15 -0.15 3.05
CA ASP A 158 15.11 -0.94 2.29
C ASP A 158 16.37 -0.13 1.96
N SER A 159 17.50 -0.50 2.57
CA SER A 159 18.79 0.15 2.35
C SER A 159 19.29 0.11 0.90
N PRO A 160 18.97 -0.90 0.06
CA PRO A 160 19.35 -0.88 -1.36
C PRO A 160 18.59 0.16 -2.19
N VAL A 161 17.43 0.64 -1.73
CA VAL A 161 16.65 1.66 -2.45
C VAL A 161 17.33 3.02 -2.30
N SER A 162 17.59 3.70 -3.43
CA SER A 162 18.27 4.99 -3.38
C SER A 162 17.46 6.06 -2.62
N ASN A 163 18.17 7.00 -1.99
CA ASN A 163 17.61 8.08 -1.16
C ASN A 163 16.86 7.67 0.13
N THR A 164 16.86 6.40 0.53
CA THR A 164 16.25 6.00 1.82
C THR A 164 16.95 6.61 3.04
N GLY A 165 18.26 6.89 2.95
CA GLY A 165 18.96 7.67 3.98
C GLY A 165 18.44 9.10 4.12
N ARG A 166 18.09 9.76 3.01
CA ARG A 166 17.46 11.09 3.04
C ARG A 166 16.05 11.02 3.58
N LEU A 167 15.28 10.00 3.16
CA LEU A 167 13.94 9.76 3.66
C LEU A 167 13.95 9.55 5.19
N LYS A 168 14.89 8.74 5.69
CA LYS A 168 15.10 8.55 7.13
C LYS A 168 15.30 9.88 7.87
N SER A 169 16.18 10.75 7.38
CA SER A 169 16.39 12.06 7.99
C SER A 169 15.11 12.89 8.01
N ARG A 170 14.33 12.88 6.92
CA ARG A 170 13.07 13.62 6.84
C ARG A 170 11.98 13.08 7.76
N ILE A 171 11.86 11.75 7.88
CA ILE A 171 10.92 11.11 8.82
C ILE A 171 11.25 11.57 10.25
N LEU A 172 12.51 11.49 10.67
CA LEU A 172 12.93 11.91 11.99
C LEU A 172 12.68 13.41 12.22
N GLU A 173 12.99 14.26 11.24
CA GLU A 173 12.80 15.71 11.32
C GLU A 173 11.33 16.10 11.45
N ILE A 174 10.41 15.46 10.72
CA ILE A 174 8.99 15.82 10.75
C ILE A 174 8.31 15.22 11.98
N LEU A 175 8.62 13.96 12.32
CA LEU A 175 7.91 13.25 13.37
C LEU A 175 8.34 13.63 14.79
N HIS A 176 9.49 14.32 14.98
CA HIS A 176 9.97 14.71 16.32
C HIS A 176 8.98 15.57 17.12
N LYS A 177 8.00 16.19 16.46
CA LYS A 177 6.99 17.06 17.09
C LYS A 177 5.81 16.31 17.72
N TYR A 178 5.66 15.01 17.45
CA TYR A 178 4.57 14.19 17.98
C TYR A 178 4.99 13.46 19.26
N ASN A 179 4.01 12.94 20.02
CA ASN A 179 4.22 12.43 21.37
C ASN A 179 4.35 10.89 21.41
N PHE A 180 5.26 10.34 20.60
CA PHE A 180 5.63 8.93 20.62
C PHE A 180 7.11 8.75 20.28
N ASP A 181 7.72 7.63 20.70
CA ASP A 181 9.10 7.31 20.35
C ASP A 181 9.21 6.99 18.85
N ILE A 182 10.18 7.59 18.14
CA ILE A 182 10.42 7.30 16.72
C ILE A 182 11.78 6.63 16.52
N GLU A 183 11.77 5.54 15.74
CA GLU A 183 12.98 4.90 15.22
C GLU A 183 12.85 4.67 13.72
N VAL A 184 13.94 4.85 12.98
CA VAL A 184 14.01 4.53 11.54
C VAL A 184 15.23 3.69 11.25
N ILE A 185 15.00 2.46 10.77
CA ILE A 185 16.02 1.44 10.54
C ILE A 185 16.16 1.22 9.04
N LEU A 186 17.40 1.35 8.54
CA LEU A 186 17.75 0.97 7.16
C LEU A 186 18.26 -0.47 7.19
N ILE A 187 17.62 -1.36 6.44
CA ILE A 187 17.96 -2.78 6.39
C ILE A 187 17.96 -3.32 4.97
N PRO A 188 18.71 -4.39 4.66
CA PRO A 188 18.78 -4.92 3.30
C PRO A 188 17.43 -5.38 2.72
N ASN A 189 16.53 -5.87 3.58
CA ASN A 189 15.20 -6.34 3.22
C ASN A 189 14.26 -6.18 4.41
N ALA A 190 13.27 -5.28 4.30
CA ALA A 190 12.29 -5.03 5.34
C ALA A 190 11.32 -6.20 5.59
N ASP A 191 10.86 -6.84 4.52
CA ASP A 191 9.90 -7.94 4.57
C ASP A 191 10.35 -9.07 5.50
N VAL A 192 11.66 -9.42 5.50
CA VAL A 192 12.20 -10.51 6.35
C VAL A 192 11.93 -10.28 7.84
N ILE A 193 11.92 -9.01 8.27
CA ILE A 193 11.63 -8.62 9.65
C ILE A 193 10.11 -8.53 9.84
N LEU A 194 9.43 -7.77 8.99
CA LEU A 194 8.00 -7.49 9.12
C LEU A 194 7.12 -8.75 9.09
N ASN A 195 7.52 -9.78 8.33
CA ASN A 195 6.80 -11.05 8.23
C ASN A 195 6.68 -11.84 9.54
N LYS A 196 7.34 -11.42 10.62
CA LYS A 196 7.38 -12.15 11.90
C LYS A 196 6.91 -11.31 13.09
N LEU A 197 6.42 -10.10 12.85
CA LEU A 197 6.06 -9.16 13.90
C LEU A 197 4.55 -9.01 14.00
N ASP A 198 4.11 -8.58 15.17
CA ASP A 198 2.78 -8.05 15.43
C ASP A 198 2.73 -6.54 15.14
N TYR A 199 1.54 -5.94 15.13
CA TYR A 199 1.33 -4.50 14.94
C TYR A 199 2.01 -3.94 13.67
N VAL A 200 1.99 -4.71 12.58
CA VAL A 200 2.65 -4.32 11.32
C VAL A 200 1.76 -3.37 10.53
N VAL A 201 2.28 -2.18 10.22
CA VAL A 201 1.65 -1.24 9.29
C VAL A 201 2.17 -1.51 7.88
N THR A 202 1.34 -2.11 7.03
CA THR A 202 1.67 -2.38 5.63
C THR A 202 0.40 -2.56 4.81
N SER A 203 0.48 -2.31 3.51
CA SER A 203 -0.50 -2.80 2.55
C SER A 203 0.03 -3.95 1.69
N ASP A 204 1.27 -4.42 1.83
CA ASP A 204 1.83 -5.45 0.95
C ASP A 204 1.19 -6.83 1.19
N GLY A 205 0.63 -7.44 0.14
CA GLY A 205 -0.09 -8.70 0.24
C GLY A 205 0.75 -9.89 0.74
N ILE A 206 2.07 -9.89 0.52
CA ILE A 206 2.98 -10.94 0.98
C ILE A 206 3.21 -10.79 2.48
N ILE A 207 3.46 -9.57 2.95
CA ILE A 207 3.64 -9.30 4.38
C ILE A 207 2.35 -9.59 5.13
N LEU A 208 1.20 -9.12 4.64
CA LEU A 208 -0.12 -9.39 5.22
C LEU A 208 -0.43 -10.89 5.36
N ASN A 209 0.12 -11.72 4.48
CA ASN A 209 -0.06 -13.18 4.54
C ASN A 209 0.72 -13.84 5.68
N THR A 210 1.79 -13.21 6.17
CA THR A 210 2.77 -13.87 7.05
C THR A 210 2.97 -13.20 8.40
N CYS A 211 2.80 -11.87 8.51
CA CYS A 211 2.92 -11.16 9.78
C CYS A 211 1.90 -11.66 10.83
N GLU A 212 2.22 -11.46 12.11
CA GLU A 212 1.39 -11.95 13.22
C GLU A 212 0.10 -11.13 13.38
N SER A 213 0.17 -9.83 13.15
CA SER A 213 -0.99 -8.93 13.10
C SER A 213 -0.66 -7.64 12.32
N TRP A 214 -1.68 -6.96 11.81
CA TRP A 214 -1.48 -5.82 10.92
C TRP A 214 -2.52 -4.71 11.07
N ILE A 215 -2.16 -3.50 10.64
CA ILE A 215 -2.97 -2.28 10.71
C ILE A 215 -3.05 -1.63 9.32
N ASN A 216 -4.25 -1.21 8.90
CA ASN A 216 -4.51 -0.62 7.59
C ASN A 216 -4.34 0.91 7.58
N LEU A 217 -3.21 1.40 8.12
CA LEU A 217 -3.02 2.83 8.40
C LEU A 217 -3.15 3.72 7.15
N ALA A 218 -2.68 3.25 6.00
CA ALA A 218 -2.77 4.00 4.75
C ALA A 218 -4.23 4.23 4.32
N TYR A 219 -5.11 3.23 4.48
CA TYR A 219 -6.52 3.37 4.18
C TYR A 219 -7.19 4.34 5.15
N GLU A 220 -6.94 4.20 6.46
CA GLU A 220 -7.50 5.08 7.49
C GLU A 220 -7.17 6.55 7.21
N ILE A 221 -5.90 6.85 6.93
CA ILE A 221 -5.45 8.22 6.59
C ILE A 221 -6.15 8.74 5.34
N VAL A 222 -6.24 7.94 4.27
CA VAL A 222 -6.86 8.38 3.01
C VAL A 222 -8.35 8.62 3.19
N GLU A 223 -9.04 7.76 3.93
CA GLU A 223 -10.48 7.87 4.18
C GLU A 223 -10.82 9.12 5.02
N GLU A 224 -10.01 9.43 6.04
CA GLU A 224 -10.24 10.55 6.94
C GLU A 224 -9.76 11.90 6.38
N GLU A 225 -8.54 11.94 5.84
CA GLU A 225 -7.86 13.21 5.50
C GLU A 225 -7.91 13.53 4.00
N LEU A 226 -8.17 12.55 3.15
CA LEU A 226 -8.17 12.70 1.68
C LEU A 226 -9.47 12.17 1.04
N PRO A 227 -10.67 12.64 1.44
CA PRO A 227 -11.95 12.05 1.05
C PRO A 227 -12.27 12.14 -0.45
N ASN A 228 -11.57 12.99 -1.20
CA ASN A 228 -11.73 13.11 -2.65
C ASN A 228 -10.83 12.16 -3.45
N THR A 229 -10.06 11.29 -2.77
CA THR A 229 -9.19 10.31 -3.42
C THR A 229 -10.03 9.28 -4.15
N SER A 230 -9.86 9.22 -5.47
CA SER A 230 -10.49 8.18 -6.30
C SER A 230 -9.59 6.95 -6.36
N TYR A 231 -10.20 5.77 -6.27
CA TYR A 231 -9.51 4.49 -6.43
C TYR A 231 -10.33 3.53 -7.28
N ILE A 232 -9.62 2.63 -7.96
CA ILE A 232 -10.23 1.48 -8.63
C ILE A 232 -10.60 0.49 -7.56
N ASP A 233 -11.90 0.24 -7.41
CA ASP A 233 -12.41 -0.63 -6.38
C ASP A 233 -12.39 -2.09 -6.84
N PHE A 234 -11.62 -2.96 -6.19
CA PHE A 234 -11.66 -4.42 -6.33
C PHE A 234 -12.29 -5.11 -5.11
N GLU A 235 -12.85 -4.39 -4.15
CA GLU A 235 -13.55 -5.01 -3.03
C GLU A 235 -14.70 -5.90 -3.55
N ILE A 236 -14.80 -7.11 -3.01
CA ILE A 236 -15.95 -7.99 -3.21
C ILE A 236 -16.68 -8.05 -1.88
N ARG A 237 -17.95 -7.65 -1.87
CA ARG A 237 -18.86 -7.94 -0.76
C ARG A 237 -19.42 -9.34 -0.98
N PHE A 238 -19.03 -10.28 -0.13
CA PHE A 238 -19.58 -11.64 -0.09
C PHE A 238 -20.92 -11.66 0.64
#